data_AF-A0A368GUI4-F1
#
_entry.id   AF-A0A368GUI4-F1
#
_cell.length_a   1.000
_cell.length_b   1.000
_cell.length_c   1.000
_cell.angle_alpha   90.00
_cell.angle_beta   90.00
_cell.angle_gamma   90.00
#
_symmetry.space_group_name_H-M   'P 1'
#
loop_
_entity.id
_entity.type
_entity.pdbx_description
1 polymer ?
#
loop_
_entity_poly.entity_id
_entity_poly.type
_entity_poly.pdbx_seq_one_letter_code
_entity_poly.pdbx_strand_id
1 'polypeptide(L)'
;LNPNASENFFGYIVALYSFGQCISAPVFGYWSNRIDQVRLPLLVGYASMFVGNSLYLFMQFFEASQVGYVMMLSRLIIGSGTGNMALLRAYVSSASSIQHRSRAIACVSAGIATGTLIGPAFQLLLTPLGPEGISLLPVFRLNMYNAPAVVSILLNVGGFLTILSIFEEKYLERKSGAGNKTDDSAKPSMVAASVCVATRFIQIFSQNTIETIGSAFSMLMFSFNKEESVAANASAHLAAGIIGAALYFWYIFFDLSKLVPLRPSAILSLCTFAALFLFTYPWNFLPSNVEISYNGSDAGCAAYRFNWCDQLPAVSPWVYYPLYVLVFGLAVSIMNISVITIFSEIFGSRKQGTHQGIFQMSGSIGRLVAPIVISTLYTKYGPSVPWALEIFLITVVILLWIVFRKKMATAREDEAAERVTTN
;
A
#
# COMPACT_ATOMS: atom_id res chain seq x y z
N LEU A 1 16.06 -5.67 -23.72
CA LEU A 1 16.36 -6.20 -22.36
C LEU A 1 17.82 -6.67 -22.32
N ASN A 2 18.52 -6.49 -21.20
CA ASN A 2 19.87 -7.05 -21.03
C ASN A 2 19.75 -8.55 -20.68
N PRO A 3 20.25 -9.47 -21.53
CA PRO A 3 20.11 -10.91 -21.30
C PRO A 3 20.94 -11.44 -20.12
N ASN A 4 21.87 -10.65 -19.58
CA ASN A 4 22.73 -11.03 -18.46
C ASN A 4 22.23 -10.53 -17.09
N ALA A 5 21.03 -9.97 -17.02
CA ALA A 5 20.48 -9.47 -15.76
C ALA A 5 20.11 -10.64 -14.82
N SER A 6 20.74 -10.71 -13.65
CA SER A 6 20.42 -11.72 -12.63
C SER A 6 19.13 -11.38 -11.88
N GLU A 7 18.41 -12.39 -11.41
CA GLU A 7 17.17 -12.21 -10.62
C GLU A 7 17.38 -11.32 -9.38
N ASN A 8 18.54 -11.46 -8.72
CA ASN A 8 18.95 -10.62 -7.59
C ASN A 8 19.05 -9.14 -7.98
N PHE A 9 19.57 -8.86 -9.17
CA PHE A 9 19.71 -7.50 -9.67
C PHE A 9 18.35 -6.85 -9.94
N PHE A 10 17.38 -7.60 -10.46
CA PHE A 10 16.00 -7.14 -10.59
C PHE A 10 15.36 -6.86 -9.21
N GLY A 11 15.63 -7.71 -8.22
CA GLY A 11 15.22 -7.48 -6.83
C GLY A 11 15.69 -6.14 -6.27
N TYR A 12 16.95 -5.76 -6.51
CA TYR A 12 17.48 -4.46 -6.08
C TYR A 12 16.79 -3.27 -6.78
N ILE A 13 16.48 -3.39 -8.08
CA ILE A 13 15.74 -2.36 -8.82
C ILE A 13 14.38 -2.09 -8.18
N VAL A 14 13.62 -3.15 -7.86
CA VAL A 14 12.29 -3.02 -7.26
C VAL A 14 12.40 -2.45 -5.84
N ALA A 15 13.38 -2.91 -5.06
CA ALA A 15 13.63 -2.47 -3.69
C ALA A 15 13.91 -0.96 -3.57
N LEU A 16 14.68 -0.38 -4.50
CA LEU A 16 15.11 1.02 -4.42
C LEU A 16 13.97 2.03 -4.47
N TYR A 17 12.85 1.69 -5.10
CA TYR A 17 11.64 2.51 -5.04
C TYR A 17 11.13 2.64 -3.59
N SER A 18 10.96 1.51 -2.90
CA SER A 18 10.50 1.48 -1.51
C SER A 18 11.52 2.11 -0.56
N PHE A 19 12.81 1.92 -0.83
CA PHE A 19 13.89 2.55 -0.07
C PHE A 19 13.86 4.07 -0.18
N GLY A 20 13.71 4.62 -1.40
CA GLY A 20 13.56 6.06 -1.61
C GLY A 20 12.38 6.63 -0.83
N GLN A 21 11.21 5.98 -0.89
CA GLN A 21 10.03 6.39 -0.14
C GLN A 21 10.21 6.30 1.39
N CYS A 22 10.91 5.27 1.86
CA CYS A 22 11.20 5.03 3.27
C CYS A 22 11.97 6.21 3.88
N ILE A 23 12.94 6.76 3.16
CA ILE A 23 13.74 7.89 3.63
C ILE A 23 13.02 9.21 3.40
N SER A 24 12.43 9.41 2.22
CA SER A 24 11.88 10.71 1.84
C SER A 24 10.63 11.07 2.62
N ALA A 25 9.76 10.12 2.98
CA ALA A 25 8.50 10.44 3.65
C ALA A 25 8.69 11.11 5.03
N PRO A 26 9.54 10.60 5.95
CA PRO A 26 9.90 11.31 7.17
C PRO A 26 10.63 12.63 6.92
N VAL A 27 11.55 12.68 5.95
CA VAL A 27 12.34 13.88 5.63
C VAL A 27 11.46 15.01 5.14
N PHE A 28 10.56 14.74 4.19
CA PHE A 28 9.59 15.70 3.69
C PHE A 28 8.63 16.13 4.80
N GLY A 29 8.17 15.20 5.62
CA GLY A 29 7.34 15.51 6.78
C GLY A 29 8.03 16.42 7.79
N TYR A 30 9.31 16.18 8.09
CA TYR A 30 10.12 17.03 8.94
C TYR A 30 10.36 18.40 8.32
N TRP A 31 10.72 18.44 7.04
CA TRP A 31 10.94 19.68 6.30
C TRP A 31 9.68 20.55 6.30
N SER A 32 8.53 19.96 5.98
CA SER A 32 7.23 20.64 6.02
C SER A 32 6.90 21.19 7.41
N ASN A 33 7.10 20.39 8.46
CA ASN A 33 6.89 20.82 9.84
C ASN A 33 7.82 21.99 10.25
N ARG A 34 9.03 22.05 9.69
CA ARG A 34 10.02 23.10 9.95
C ARG A 34 9.68 24.41 9.26
N ILE A 35 9.17 24.37 8.03
CA ILE A 35 8.83 25.56 7.24
C ILE A 35 7.37 26.01 7.42
N ASP A 36 6.57 25.26 8.17
CA ASP A 36 5.14 25.51 8.37
C ASP A 36 4.32 25.52 7.08
N GLN A 37 4.78 24.79 6.08
CA GLN A 37 4.18 24.71 4.76
C GLN A 37 4.31 23.30 4.17
N VAL A 38 3.31 22.85 3.43
CA VAL A 38 3.32 21.60 2.65
C VAL A 38 3.56 21.85 1.16
N ARG A 39 3.22 23.02 0.64
CA ARG A 39 3.24 23.31 -0.80
C ARG A 39 4.62 23.14 -1.43
N LEU A 40 5.67 23.71 -0.86
CA LEU A 40 7.03 23.60 -1.41
C LEU A 40 7.55 22.15 -1.40
N PRO A 41 7.45 21.39 -0.29
CA PRO A 41 7.78 19.96 -0.27
C PRO A 41 6.98 19.13 -1.29
N LEU A 42 5.69 19.42 -1.48
CA LEU A 42 4.87 18.76 -2.50
C LEU A 42 5.39 18.99 -3.92
N LEU A 43 5.73 20.24 -4.25
CA LEU A 43 6.29 20.60 -5.56
C LEU A 43 7.62 19.88 -5.82
N VAL A 44 8.50 19.81 -4.81
CA VAL A 44 9.76 19.06 -4.92
C VAL A 44 9.51 17.57 -5.13
N GLY A 45 8.53 16.97 -4.45
CA GLY A 45 8.17 15.58 -4.69
C GLY A 45 7.67 15.31 -6.11
N TYR A 46 6.80 16.16 -6.66
CA TYR A 46 6.33 16.05 -8.04
C TYR A 46 7.47 16.25 -9.05
N ALA A 47 8.35 17.23 -8.82
CA ALA A 47 9.54 17.44 -9.65
C ALA A 47 10.48 16.23 -9.62
N SER A 48 10.69 15.62 -8.44
CA SER A 48 11.45 14.38 -8.31
C SER A 48 10.82 13.26 -9.14
N MET A 49 9.50 13.03 -9.02
CA MET A 49 8.82 12.01 -9.83
C MET A 49 8.91 12.30 -11.33
N PHE A 50 8.81 13.56 -11.75
CA PHE A 50 9.01 13.95 -13.15
C PHE A 50 10.42 13.60 -13.65
N VAL A 51 11.46 13.96 -12.91
CA VAL A 51 12.86 13.66 -13.27
C VAL A 51 13.08 12.16 -13.36
N GLY A 52 12.61 11.40 -12.37
CA GLY A 52 12.77 9.95 -12.34
C GLY A 52 12.04 9.24 -13.49
N ASN A 53 10.82 9.66 -13.83
CA ASN A 53 10.10 9.12 -14.99
C ASN A 53 10.72 9.56 -16.33
N SER A 54 11.28 10.76 -16.41
CA SER A 54 12.02 11.23 -17.59
C SER A 54 13.28 10.40 -17.81
N LEU A 55 14.03 10.10 -16.75
CA LEU A 55 15.17 9.20 -16.81
C LEU A 55 14.78 7.80 -17.31
N TYR A 56 13.61 7.30 -16.88
CA TYR A 56 13.08 6.03 -17.36
C TYR A 56 12.70 6.09 -18.85
N LEU A 57 12.03 7.16 -19.30
CA LEU A 57 11.63 7.35 -20.69
C LEU A 57 12.83 7.34 -21.65
N PHE A 58 13.92 7.98 -21.24
CA PHE A 58 15.15 8.12 -22.01
C PHE A 58 16.16 6.98 -21.83
N MET A 59 15.75 5.91 -21.15
CA MET A 59 16.63 4.76 -20.86
C MET A 59 17.19 4.09 -22.13
N GLN A 60 16.49 4.20 -23.26
CA GLN A 60 16.94 3.66 -24.55
C GLN A 60 18.23 4.29 -25.10
N PHE A 61 18.64 5.45 -24.58
CA PHE A 61 19.89 6.13 -24.98
C PHE A 61 21.12 5.66 -24.19
N PHE A 62 20.95 4.79 -23.20
CA PHE A 62 22.04 4.26 -22.40
C PHE A 62 22.50 2.91 -22.93
N GLU A 63 23.79 2.62 -22.76
CA GLU A 63 24.36 1.33 -23.11
C GLU A 63 23.75 0.19 -22.27
N ALA A 64 23.66 -1.01 -22.85
CA ALA A 64 23.06 -2.17 -22.19
C ALA A 64 23.68 -2.53 -20.82
N SER A 65 24.97 -2.22 -20.63
CA SER A 65 25.71 -2.38 -19.37
C SER A 65 25.24 -1.42 -18.27
N GLN A 66 24.73 -0.24 -18.65
CA GLN A 66 24.36 0.85 -17.73
C GLN A 66 22.85 0.90 -17.42
N VAL A 67 22.01 0.41 -18.35
CA VAL A 67 20.54 0.42 -18.25
C VAL A 67 20.02 -0.02 -16.88
N GLY A 68 20.60 -1.08 -16.32
CA GLY A 68 20.24 -1.59 -15.00
C GLY A 68 20.42 -0.56 -13.88
N TYR A 69 21.60 0.06 -13.81
CA TYR A 69 21.92 1.08 -12.81
C TYR A 69 21.11 2.36 -13.00
N VAL A 70 20.84 2.74 -14.25
CA VAL A 70 19.97 3.87 -14.58
C VAL A 70 18.53 3.61 -14.13
N MET A 71 18.04 2.38 -14.29
CA MET A 71 16.73 1.96 -13.79
C MET A 71 16.67 2.00 -12.26
N MET A 72 17.72 1.54 -11.58
CA MET A 72 17.87 1.66 -10.12
C MET A 72 17.77 3.12 -9.66
N LEU A 73 18.51 4.02 -10.30
CA LEU A 73 18.50 5.45 -10.00
C LEU A 73 17.12 6.08 -10.26
N SER A 74 16.51 5.76 -11.40
CA SER A 74 15.15 6.22 -11.73
C SER A 74 14.15 5.79 -10.66
N ARG A 75 14.15 4.51 -10.25
CA ARG A 75 13.26 3.98 -9.20
C ARG A 75 13.48 4.69 -7.87
N LEU A 76 14.73 4.95 -7.48
CA LEU A 76 15.06 5.68 -6.27
C LEU A 76 14.50 7.11 -6.28
N ILE A 77 14.66 7.84 -7.40
CA ILE A 77 14.19 9.21 -7.56
C ILE A 77 12.65 9.28 -7.55
N ILE A 78 11.98 8.37 -8.27
CA ILE A 78 10.50 8.29 -8.27
C ILE A 78 10.00 7.94 -6.87
N GLY A 79 10.60 6.91 -6.25
CA GLY A 79 10.27 6.48 -4.89
C GLY A 79 10.40 7.61 -3.88
N SER A 80 11.48 8.39 -3.97
CA SER A 80 11.70 9.57 -3.12
C SER A 80 10.59 10.61 -3.28
N GLY A 81 10.15 10.89 -4.50
CA GLY A 81 9.07 11.85 -4.75
C GLY A 81 7.70 11.41 -4.18
N THR A 82 7.47 10.10 -4.03
CA THR A 82 6.23 9.57 -3.43
C THR A 82 6.10 9.84 -1.92
N GLY A 83 7.10 10.48 -1.29
CA GLY A 83 6.96 11.06 0.05
C GLY A 83 5.79 12.06 0.17
N ASN A 84 5.34 12.62 -0.96
CA ASN A 84 4.15 13.47 -1.07
C ASN A 84 2.89 12.86 -0.44
N MET A 85 2.76 11.53 -0.43
CA MET A 85 1.61 10.87 0.18
C MET A 85 1.50 11.16 1.69
N ALA A 86 2.62 11.24 2.39
CA ALA A 86 2.64 11.59 3.82
C ALA A 86 2.25 13.05 4.03
N LEU A 87 2.72 13.96 3.16
CA LEU A 87 2.41 15.38 3.21
C LEU A 87 0.93 15.66 2.97
N LEU A 88 0.31 15.02 1.97
CA LEU A 88 -1.11 15.18 1.68
C LEU A 88 -1.98 14.73 2.85
N ARG A 89 -1.64 13.61 3.51
CA ARG A 89 -2.35 13.16 4.72
C ARG A 89 -2.15 14.12 5.90
N ALA A 90 -0.93 14.62 6.08
CA ALA A 90 -0.64 15.63 7.11
C ALA A 90 -1.44 16.92 6.87
N TYR A 91 -1.46 17.41 5.63
CA TYR A 91 -2.25 18.59 5.28
C TYR A 91 -3.74 18.39 5.52
N VAL A 92 -4.31 17.29 5.02
CA VAL A 92 -5.73 16.98 5.21
C VAL A 92 -6.07 16.84 6.69
N SER A 93 -5.18 16.27 7.51
CA SER A 93 -5.40 16.21 8.97
C SER A 93 -5.52 17.57 9.64
N SER A 94 -4.69 18.53 9.23
CA SER A 94 -4.65 19.89 9.78
C SER A 94 -5.69 20.84 9.18
N ALA A 95 -6.14 20.55 7.96
CA ALA A 95 -7.13 21.36 7.24
C ALA A 95 -8.59 20.90 7.47
N SER A 96 -8.80 19.74 8.10
CA SER A 96 -10.14 19.18 8.37
C SER A 96 -10.50 19.17 9.85
N SER A 97 -11.78 19.44 10.12
CA SER A 97 -12.35 19.33 11.47
C SER A 97 -12.47 17.86 11.89
N ILE A 98 -12.46 17.59 13.20
CA ILE A 98 -12.56 16.21 13.74
C ILE A 98 -13.76 15.48 13.15
N GLN A 99 -14.92 16.14 13.04
CA GLN A 99 -16.15 15.57 12.49
C GLN A 99 -16.01 15.15 11.01
N HIS A 100 -15.29 15.90 10.18
CA HIS A 100 -15.17 15.64 8.74
C HIS A 100 -13.84 14.99 8.33
N ARG A 101 -12.92 14.82 9.27
CA ARG A 101 -11.56 14.31 9.05
C ARG A 101 -11.55 12.94 8.39
N SER A 102 -12.37 12.01 8.88
CA SER A 102 -12.51 10.67 8.30
C SER A 102 -12.94 10.70 6.83
N ARG A 103 -13.89 11.56 6.48
CA ARG A 103 -14.37 11.74 5.10
C ARG A 103 -13.29 12.36 4.21
N ALA A 104 -12.55 13.34 4.71
CA ALA A 104 -11.44 13.95 3.99
C ALA A 104 -10.30 12.95 3.75
N ILE A 105 -9.96 12.14 4.76
CA ILE A 105 -8.98 11.05 4.65
C ILE A 105 -9.47 9.96 3.68
N ALA A 106 -10.77 9.66 3.68
CA ALA A 106 -11.37 8.74 2.72
C ALA A 106 -11.22 9.27 1.28
N CYS A 107 -11.38 10.57 1.03
CA CYS A 107 -11.14 11.17 -0.28
C CYS A 107 -9.67 11.01 -0.74
N VAL A 108 -8.70 11.27 0.15
CA VAL A 108 -7.28 11.03 -0.16
C VAL A 108 -7.02 9.54 -0.44
N SER A 109 -7.56 8.66 0.40
CA SER A 109 -7.39 7.22 0.26
C SER A 109 -8.03 6.66 -1.01
N ALA A 110 -9.18 7.22 -1.40
CA ALA A 110 -9.86 6.91 -2.66
C ALA A 110 -8.98 7.29 -3.85
N GLY A 111 -8.40 8.49 -3.87
CA GLY A 111 -7.48 8.90 -4.95
C GLY A 111 -6.29 7.96 -5.11
N ILE A 112 -5.71 7.52 -3.99
CA ILE A 112 -4.61 6.54 -3.98
C ILE A 112 -5.07 5.20 -4.55
N ALA A 113 -6.19 4.67 -4.05
CA ALA A 113 -6.72 3.38 -4.49
C ALA A 113 -7.10 3.38 -5.98
N THR A 114 -7.74 4.45 -6.44
CA THR A 114 -8.08 4.67 -7.84
C THR A 114 -6.83 4.72 -8.72
N GLY A 115 -5.77 5.41 -8.28
CA GLY A 115 -4.49 5.42 -9.00
C GLY A 115 -3.88 4.03 -9.13
N THR A 116 -3.86 3.24 -8.06
CA THR A 116 -3.37 1.84 -8.09
C THR A 116 -4.21 0.96 -9.01
N LEU A 117 -5.54 1.15 -9.03
CA LEU A 117 -6.46 0.40 -9.88
C LEU A 117 -6.30 0.74 -11.37
N ILE A 118 -6.19 2.03 -11.71
CA ILE A 118 -6.13 2.51 -13.10
C ILE A 118 -4.73 2.33 -13.69
N GLY A 119 -3.67 2.35 -12.87
CA GLY A 119 -2.28 2.26 -13.33
C GLY A 119 -2.00 1.13 -14.34
N PRO A 120 -2.29 -0.14 -14.00
CA PRO A 120 -2.12 -1.27 -14.92
C PRO A 120 -2.99 -1.17 -16.20
N ALA A 121 -4.14 -0.50 -16.14
CA ALA A 121 -4.99 -0.30 -17.31
C ALA A 121 -4.31 0.60 -18.35
N PHE A 122 -3.57 1.63 -17.92
CA PHE A 122 -2.77 2.45 -18.86
C PHE A 122 -1.68 1.63 -19.55
N GLN A 123 -1.01 0.72 -18.84
CA GLN A 123 -0.04 -0.20 -19.45
C GLN A 123 -0.71 -1.06 -20.53
N LEU A 124 -1.87 -1.64 -20.21
CA LEU A 124 -2.61 -2.51 -21.12
C LEU A 124 -3.09 -1.76 -22.39
N LEU A 125 -3.57 -0.54 -22.23
CA LEU A 125 -3.98 0.32 -23.35
C LEU A 125 -2.81 0.67 -24.29
N LEU A 126 -1.58 0.64 -23.78
CA LEU A 126 -0.37 0.93 -24.54
C LEU A 126 0.32 -0.32 -25.09
N THR A 127 -0.12 -1.53 -24.72
CA THR A 127 0.40 -2.80 -25.25
C THR A 127 0.34 -2.90 -26.79
N PRO A 128 -0.69 -2.39 -27.51
CA PRO A 128 -0.75 -2.43 -28.97
C PRO A 128 0.40 -1.71 -29.70
N LEU A 129 1.17 -0.84 -29.03
CA LEU A 129 2.40 -0.24 -29.59
C LEU A 129 3.47 -1.30 -29.92
N GLY A 130 3.44 -2.44 -29.22
CA GLY A 130 4.41 -3.51 -29.36
C GLY A 130 5.84 -3.13 -28.93
N PRO A 131 6.79 -4.08 -29.05
CA PRO A 131 8.19 -3.87 -28.73
C PRO A 131 8.91 -2.88 -29.67
N GLU A 132 8.57 -2.93 -30.96
CA GLU A 132 9.16 -2.06 -31.99
C GLU A 132 8.71 -0.60 -31.84
N GLY A 133 7.46 -0.40 -31.41
CA GLY A 133 6.92 0.92 -31.14
C GLY A 133 6.77 1.79 -32.39
N ILE A 134 6.62 3.10 -32.15
CA ILE A 134 6.53 4.13 -33.17
C ILE A 134 7.73 5.06 -33.03
N SER A 135 8.36 5.42 -34.15
CA SER A 135 9.46 6.40 -34.17
C SER A 135 8.88 7.82 -34.22
N LEU A 136 8.97 8.57 -33.12
CA LEU A 136 8.47 9.96 -33.04
C LEU A 136 9.51 10.96 -33.52
N LEU A 137 10.79 10.68 -33.27
CA LEU A 137 11.94 11.44 -33.76
C LEU A 137 12.93 10.46 -34.40
N PRO A 138 13.85 10.91 -35.27
CA PRO A 138 14.83 10.03 -35.91
C PRO A 138 15.65 9.19 -34.90
N VAL A 139 15.81 9.70 -33.68
CA VAL A 139 16.56 9.07 -32.59
C VAL A 139 15.69 8.52 -31.46
N PHE A 140 14.38 8.79 -31.44
CA PHE A 140 13.51 8.45 -30.31
C PHE A 140 12.37 7.52 -30.72
N ARG A 141 12.38 6.31 -30.15
CA ARG A 141 11.32 5.32 -30.30
C ARG A 141 10.42 5.28 -29.05
N LEU A 142 9.12 5.27 -29.27
CA LEU A 142 8.12 5.09 -28.24
C LEU A 142 7.49 3.70 -28.40
N ASN A 143 7.74 2.81 -27.46
CA ASN A 143 7.26 1.43 -27.46
C ASN A 143 6.46 1.11 -26.19
N MET A 144 5.93 -0.11 -26.11
CA MET A 144 5.11 -0.53 -24.98
C MET A 144 5.83 -0.51 -23.61
N TYR A 145 7.16 -0.46 -23.58
CA TYR A 145 7.96 -0.45 -22.34
C TYR A 145 8.22 0.95 -21.78
N ASN A 146 8.34 1.97 -22.64
CA ASN A 146 8.62 3.35 -22.23
C ASN A 146 7.40 4.30 -22.34
N ALA A 147 6.38 3.96 -23.14
CA ALA A 147 5.15 4.74 -23.25
C ALA A 147 4.41 5.00 -21.91
N PRO A 148 4.34 4.05 -20.96
CA PRO A 148 3.72 4.30 -19.65
C PRO A 148 4.41 5.42 -18.85
N ALA A 149 5.70 5.66 -19.10
CA ALA A 149 6.42 6.75 -18.46
C ALA A 149 5.96 8.12 -18.98
N VAL A 150 5.54 8.23 -20.24
CA VAL A 150 4.94 9.47 -20.78
C VAL A 150 3.65 9.81 -20.05
N VAL A 151 2.77 8.82 -19.85
CA VAL A 151 1.53 9.01 -19.07
C VAL A 151 1.86 9.46 -17.65
N SER A 152 2.85 8.81 -17.01
CA SER A 152 3.30 9.16 -15.67
C SER A 152 3.87 10.58 -15.59
N ILE A 153 4.64 11.01 -16.60
CA ILE A 153 5.17 12.38 -16.72
C ILE A 153 4.01 13.39 -16.81
N LEU A 154 3.03 13.14 -17.69
CA LEU A 154 1.88 14.03 -17.86
C LEU A 154 1.07 14.17 -16.57
N LEU A 155 0.84 13.06 -15.85
CA LEU A 155 0.15 13.08 -14.56
C LEU A 155 0.95 13.84 -13.49
N ASN A 156 2.28 13.68 -13.46
CA ASN A 156 3.14 14.43 -12.53
C ASN A 156 3.18 15.93 -12.85
N VAL A 157 3.21 16.31 -14.13
CA VAL A 157 3.10 17.72 -14.56
C VAL A 157 1.73 18.28 -14.17
N GLY A 158 0.65 17.54 -14.41
CA GLY A 158 -0.69 17.93 -13.97
C GLY A 158 -0.80 18.12 -12.46
N GLY A 159 -0.22 17.20 -11.67
CA GLY A 159 -0.14 17.33 -10.21
C GLY A 159 0.66 18.55 -9.78
N PHE A 160 1.82 18.79 -10.40
CA PHE A 160 2.66 19.96 -10.14
C PHE A 160 1.92 21.28 -10.44
N LEU A 161 1.28 21.38 -11.60
CA LEU A 161 0.48 22.54 -12.00
C LEU A 161 -0.73 22.74 -11.10
N THR A 162 -1.37 21.65 -10.64
CA THR A 162 -2.46 21.73 -9.67
C THR A 162 -1.99 22.36 -8.35
N ILE A 163 -0.81 21.98 -7.86
CA ILE A 163 -0.22 22.59 -6.65
C ILE A 163 0.16 24.06 -6.88
N LEU A 164 0.60 24.44 -8.08
CA LEU A 164 0.94 25.83 -8.39
C LEU A 164 -0.29 26.74 -8.53
N SER A 165 -1.29 26.31 -9.29
CA SER A 165 -2.36 27.19 -9.76
C SER A 165 -3.66 27.09 -8.96
N ILE A 166 -3.95 25.92 -8.39
CA ILE A 166 -5.27 25.63 -7.77
C ILE A 166 -5.15 25.44 -6.25
N PHE A 167 -4.05 24.85 -5.78
CA PHE A 167 -3.89 24.52 -4.37
C PHE A 167 -3.67 25.76 -3.51
N GLU A 168 -4.72 26.13 -2.79
CA GLU A 168 -4.64 27.09 -1.69
C GLU A 168 -4.37 26.36 -0.37
N GLU A 169 -3.26 26.73 0.25
CA GLU A 169 -2.83 26.14 1.52
C GLU A 169 -3.53 26.85 2.67
N LYS A 170 -4.51 26.18 3.29
CA LYS A 170 -5.28 26.69 4.43
C LYS A 170 -5.22 25.72 5.59
N TYR A 171 -4.91 26.25 6.76
CA TYR A 171 -4.87 25.51 8.01
C TYR A 171 -6.05 25.94 8.88
N LEU A 172 -6.68 25.00 9.59
CA LEU A 172 -7.63 25.39 10.63
C LEU A 172 -6.84 26.12 11.72
N GLU A 173 -7.26 27.34 12.05
CA GLU A 173 -6.59 28.16 13.06
C GLU A 173 -6.42 27.35 14.34
N ARG A 174 -5.17 27.17 14.75
CA ARG A 174 -4.83 26.67 16.07
C ARG A 174 -5.41 27.69 17.04
N LYS A 175 -6.41 27.33 17.85
CA LYS A 175 -6.83 28.14 19.00
C LYS A 175 -5.60 28.34 19.91
N SER A 176 -4.76 29.33 19.62
CA SER A 176 -3.78 29.85 20.55
C SER A 176 -4.58 30.66 21.55
N GLY A 177 -4.91 30.04 22.68
CA GLY A 177 -5.70 30.68 23.72
C GLY A 177 -5.02 31.96 24.19
N ALA A 178 -5.57 33.11 23.78
CA ALA A 178 -5.58 34.27 24.64
C ALA A 178 -6.52 33.94 25.81
N GLY A 179 -5.96 33.57 26.96
CA GLY A 179 -6.65 33.76 28.24
C GLY A 179 -7.25 32.56 28.98
N ASN A 180 -6.97 31.29 28.67
CA ASN A 180 -7.26 30.19 29.62
C ASN A 180 -6.27 29.03 29.50
N LYS A 181 -5.44 28.86 30.54
CA LYS A 181 -4.39 27.84 30.70
C LYS A 181 -4.93 26.44 31.05
N THR A 182 -6.13 26.07 30.59
CA THR A 182 -6.79 24.84 31.04
C THR A 182 -7.20 23.86 29.94
N ASP A 183 -6.83 24.06 28.68
CA ASP A 183 -7.26 23.13 27.62
C ASP A 183 -6.21 22.86 26.52
N ASP A 184 -4.92 22.96 26.86
CA ASP A 184 -3.84 22.44 25.99
C ASP A 184 -3.71 20.92 26.24
N SER A 185 -4.77 20.24 25.77
CA SER A 185 -5.01 18.80 25.56
C SER A 185 -3.82 17.85 25.79
N ALA A 186 -4.07 16.77 26.52
CA ALA A 186 -3.12 15.69 26.85
C ALA A 186 -2.10 15.36 25.74
N LYS A 187 -0.85 15.07 26.15
CA LYS A 187 0.22 14.64 25.23
C LYS A 187 -0.26 13.46 24.37
N PRO A 188 0.04 13.45 23.06
CA PRO A 188 -0.37 12.35 22.19
C PRO A 188 0.16 11.02 22.72
N SER A 189 -0.69 10.01 22.73
CA SER A 189 -0.29 8.66 23.14
C SER A 189 0.62 8.05 22.09
N MET A 190 1.93 8.12 22.31
CA MET A 190 2.92 7.50 21.42
C MET A 190 2.74 5.98 21.32
N VAL A 191 2.19 5.34 22.36
CA VAL A 191 1.84 3.92 22.31
C VAL A 191 0.75 3.67 21.27
N ALA A 192 -0.31 4.48 21.26
CA ALA A 192 -1.39 4.35 20.28
C ALA A 192 -0.89 4.62 18.85
N ALA A 193 -0.05 5.64 18.69
CA ALA A 193 0.60 5.94 17.42
C ALA A 193 1.45 4.75 16.93
N SER A 194 2.22 4.11 17.81
CA SER A 194 3.01 2.91 17.47
C SER A 194 2.13 1.73 17.06
N VAL A 195 0.97 1.52 17.69
CA VAL A 195 0.01 0.48 17.28
C VAL A 195 -0.51 0.76 15.87
N CYS A 196 -0.87 2.00 15.53
CA CYS A 196 -1.25 2.37 14.16
C CYS A 196 -0.11 2.13 13.16
N VAL A 197 1.13 2.49 13.51
CA VAL A 197 2.31 2.29 12.65
C VAL A 197 2.59 0.80 12.42
N ALA A 198 2.45 -0.04 13.45
CA ALA A 198 2.55 -1.49 13.35
C ALA A 198 1.41 -2.09 12.49
N THR A 199 0.20 -1.55 12.64
CA THR A 199 -0.97 -1.93 11.82
C THR A 199 -0.73 -1.62 10.34
N ARG A 200 -0.13 -0.46 10.06
CA ARG A 200 0.24 -0.10 8.69
C ARG A 200 1.33 -0.99 8.12
N PHE A 201 2.33 -1.35 8.93
CA PHE A 201 3.36 -2.30 8.55
C PHE A 201 2.75 -3.65 8.16
N ILE A 202 1.93 -4.25 9.03
CA ILE A 202 1.35 -5.57 8.76
C ILE A 202 0.42 -5.55 7.55
N GLN A 203 -0.40 -4.52 7.40
CA GLN A 203 -1.26 -4.35 6.21
C GLN A 203 -0.46 -4.43 4.92
N ILE A 204 0.62 -3.64 4.82
CA ILE A 204 1.43 -3.57 3.60
C ILE A 204 2.30 -4.83 3.44
N PHE A 205 2.80 -5.39 4.54
CA PHE A 205 3.53 -6.64 4.54
C PHE A 205 2.67 -7.77 3.97
N SER A 206 1.49 -8.03 4.54
CA SER A 206 0.56 -9.06 4.07
C SER A 206 0.09 -8.86 2.63
N GLN A 207 -0.11 -7.61 2.19
CA GLN A 207 -0.43 -7.32 0.78
C GLN A 207 0.72 -7.73 -0.15
N ASN A 208 1.96 -7.38 0.20
CA ASN A 208 3.12 -7.74 -0.60
C ASN A 208 3.46 -9.23 -0.51
N THR A 209 3.14 -9.90 0.58
CA THR A 209 3.21 -11.37 0.70
C THR A 209 2.36 -12.00 -0.40
N ILE A 210 1.07 -11.66 -0.48
CA ILE A 210 0.18 -12.21 -1.49
C ILE A 210 0.58 -11.78 -2.91
N GLU A 211 1.03 -10.53 -3.10
CA GLU A 211 1.53 -10.08 -4.40
C GLU A 211 2.77 -10.86 -4.88
N THR A 212 3.69 -11.17 -3.96
CA THR A 212 4.96 -11.83 -4.30
C THR A 212 4.77 -13.28 -4.68
N ILE A 213 3.98 -14.03 -3.90
CA ILE A 213 3.85 -15.48 -4.08
C ILE A 213 2.47 -15.91 -4.55
N GLY A 214 1.53 -15.00 -4.81
CA GLY A 214 0.14 -15.32 -5.17
C GLY A 214 0.03 -16.22 -6.40
N SER A 215 0.75 -15.89 -7.49
CA SER A 215 0.76 -16.75 -8.69
C SER A 215 1.41 -18.10 -8.43
N ALA A 216 2.53 -18.15 -7.70
CA ALA A 216 3.17 -19.41 -7.33
C ALA A 216 2.26 -20.26 -6.43
N PHE A 217 1.55 -19.64 -5.50
CA PHE A 217 0.57 -20.28 -4.63
C PHE A 217 -0.61 -20.83 -5.42
N SER A 218 -1.14 -20.09 -6.40
CA SER A 218 -2.23 -20.58 -7.26
C SER A 218 -1.82 -21.77 -8.12
N MET A 219 -0.62 -21.73 -8.72
CA MET A 219 -0.08 -22.86 -9.48
C MET A 219 0.07 -24.10 -8.59
N LEU A 220 0.62 -23.90 -7.39
CA LEU A 220 0.86 -24.96 -6.41
C LEU A 220 -0.42 -25.58 -5.85
N MET A 221 -1.36 -24.75 -5.39
CA MET A 221 -2.52 -25.19 -4.61
C MET A 221 -3.71 -25.59 -5.47
N PHE A 222 -3.86 -24.98 -6.64
CA PHE A 222 -5.06 -25.15 -7.48
C PHE A 222 -4.75 -25.85 -8.81
N SER A 223 -3.50 -26.28 -9.01
CA SER A 223 -3.02 -26.87 -10.28
C SER A 223 -3.31 -26.00 -11.51
N PHE A 224 -3.36 -24.68 -11.32
CA PHE A 224 -3.52 -23.75 -12.43
C PHE A 224 -2.23 -23.70 -13.24
N ASN A 225 -2.35 -23.59 -14.56
CA ASN A 225 -1.18 -23.26 -15.37
C ASN A 225 -0.74 -21.80 -15.12
N LYS A 226 0.40 -21.41 -15.70
CA LYS A 226 0.96 -20.06 -15.51
C LYS A 226 0.02 -18.95 -16.00
N GLU A 227 -0.63 -19.13 -17.14
CA GLU A 227 -1.54 -18.14 -17.72
C GLU A 227 -2.82 -18.00 -16.88
N GLU A 228 -3.42 -19.12 -16.48
CA GLU A 228 -4.59 -19.19 -15.60
C GLU A 228 -4.29 -18.56 -14.24
N SER A 229 -3.12 -18.84 -13.66
CA SER A 229 -2.70 -18.27 -12.38
C SER A 229 -2.55 -16.76 -12.45
N VAL A 230 -1.93 -16.25 -13.52
CA VAL A 230 -1.79 -14.79 -13.73
C VAL A 230 -3.17 -14.17 -13.95
N ALA A 231 -4.02 -14.76 -14.79
CA ALA A 231 -5.35 -14.26 -15.10
C ALA A 231 -6.28 -14.24 -13.87
N ALA A 232 -6.27 -15.31 -13.05
CA ALA A 232 -7.11 -15.41 -11.86
C ALA A 232 -6.68 -14.41 -10.77
N ASN A 233 -5.38 -14.26 -10.52
CA ASN A 233 -4.87 -13.26 -9.57
C ASN A 233 -5.16 -11.82 -10.06
N ALA A 234 -4.97 -11.53 -11.35
CA ALA A 234 -5.30 -10.22 -11.93
C ALA A 234 -6.80 -9.92 -11.81
N SER A 235 -7.66 -10.90 -12.08
CA SER A 235 -9.11 -10.77 -11.96
C SER A 235 -9.55 -10.52 -10.53
N ALA A 236 -8.97 -11.24 -9.56
CA ALA A 236 -9.25 -11.04 -8.15
C ALA A 236 -8.79 -9.65 -7.67
N HIS A 237 -7.63 -9.18 -8.13
CA HIS A 237 -7.13 -7.83 -7.83
C HIS A 237 -8.05 -6.73 -8.40
N LEU A 238 -8.51 -6.91 -9.65
CA LEU A 238 -9.47 -5.99 -10.28
C LEU A 238 -10.79 -5.94 -9.52
N ALA A 239 -11.35 -7.10 -9.15
CA ALA A 239 -12.58 -7.20 -8.37
C ALA A 239 -12.44 -6.51 -7.00
N ALA A 240 -11.33 -6.75 -6.30
CA ALA A 240 -10.99 -6.07 -5.05
C ALA A 240 -10.94 -4.54 -5.24
N GLY A 241 -10.27 -4.06 -6.29
CA GLY A 241 -10.18 -2.64 -6.61
C GLY A 241 -11.53 -1.98 -6.88
N ILE A 242 -12.43 -2.64 -7.62
CA ILE A 242 -13.80 -2.16 -7.88
C ILE A 242 -14.59 -2.05 -6.57
N ILE A 243 -14.55 -3.08 -5.72
CA ILE A 243 -15.22 -3.07 -4.42
C ILE A 243 -14.67 -1.97 -3.52
N GLY A 244 -13.35 -1.80 -3.48
CA GLY A 244 -12.70 -0.73 -2.72
C GLY A 244 -13.15 0.66 -3.19
N ALA A 245 -13.15 0.89 -4.50
CA ALA A 245 -13.61 2.15 -5.09
C ALA A 245 -15.09 2.43 -4.78
N ALA A 246 -15.95 1.42 -4.88
CA ALA A 246 -17.37 1.53 -4.51
C ALA A 246 -17.55 1.85 -3.03
N LEU A 247 -16.76 1.23 -2.14
CA LEU A 247 -16.80 1.53 -0.70
C LEU A 247 -16.38 2.98 -0.42
N TYR A 248 -15.30 3.46 -1.04
CA TYR A 248 -14.90 4.86 -0.88
C TYR A 248 -15.97 5.82 -1.38
N PHE A 249 -16.57 5.52 -2.54
CA PHE A 249 -17.68 6.30 -3.09
C PHE A 249 -18.84 6.37 -2.08
N TRP A 250 -19.32 5.23 -1.58
CA TRP A 250 -20.40 5.20 -0.59
C TRP A 250 -20.02 5.92 0.71
N TYR A 251 -18.81 5.73 1.21
CA TYR A 251 -18.35 6.37 2.45
C TYR A 251 -18.34 7.90 2.33
N ILE A 252 -17.91 8.43 1.18
CA ILE A 252 -17.81 9.88 0.92
C ILE A 252 -19.20 10.48 0.69
N PHE A 253 -20.01 9.91 -0.19
CA PHE A 253 -21.28 10.50 -0.62
C PHE A 253 -22.39 10.37 0.44
N PHE A 254 -22.43 9.28 1.19
CA PHE A 254 -23.46 9.04 2.21
C PHE A 254 -23.02 9.41 3.63
N ASP A 255 -21.83 10.00 3.78
CA ASP A 255 -21.26 10.41 5.07
C ASP A 255 -21.34 9.29 6.14
N LEU A 256 -20.99 8.06 5.72
CA LEU A 256 -20.99 6.88 6.59
C LEU A 256 -20.01 7.01 7.76
N SER A 257 -19.18 8.06 7.75
CA SER A 257 -18.39 8.48 8.89
C SER A 257 -19.20 8.48 10.18
N LYS A 258 -20.45 8.96 10.16
CA LYS A 258 -21.33 9.08 11.34
C LYS A 258 -21.72 7.74 11.96
N LEU A 259 -21.87 6.71 11.13
CA LEU A 259 -22.41 5.41 11.52
C LEU A 259 -21.32 4.38 11.81
N VAL A 260 -20.14 4.53 11.22
CA VAL A 260 -19.08 3.52 11.28
C VAL A 260 -18.08 3.87 12.39
N PRO A 261 -18.05 3.11 13.51
CA PRO A 261 -17.10 3.34 14.59
C PRO A 261 -15.69 2.92 14.16
N LEU A 262 -14.71 3.82 14.32
CA LEU A 262 -13.38 3.64 13.73
C LEU A 262 -12.60 2.46 14.36
N ARG A 263 -12.62 2.30 15.68
CA ARG A 263 -11.84 1.25 16.36
C ARG A 263 -12.36 -0.17 16.06
N PRO A 264 -13.68 -0.46 16.20
CA PRO A 264 -14.21 -1.77 15.82
C PRO A 264 -13.96 -2.08 14.35
N SER A 265 -14.04 -1.10 13.46
CA SER A 265 -13.73 -1.27 12.03
C SER A 265 -12.27 -1.66 11.78
N ALA A 266 -11.32 -1.07 12.50
CA ALA A 266 -9.90 -1.44 12.39
C ALA A 266 -9.66 -2.89 12.87
N ILE A 267 -10.24 -3.27 14.01
CA ILE A 267 -10.12 -4.64 14.55
C ILE A 267 -10.80 -5.65 13.62
N LEU A 268 -12.01 -5.35 13.14
CA LEU A 268 -12.73 -6.20 12.19
C LEU A 268 -11.91 -6.42 10.92
N SER A 269 -11.29 -5.36 10.39
CA SER A 269 -10.42 -5.47 9.22
C SER A 269 -9.22 -6.38 9.48
N LEU A 270 -8.56 -6.26 10.63
CA LEU A 270 -7.48 -7.15 11.02
C LEU A 270 -7.93 -8.61 11.19
N CYS A 271 -9.11 -8.84 11.76
CA CYS A 271 -9.70 -10.18 11.84
C CYS A 271 -9.99 -10.76 10.46
N THR A 272 -10.44 -9.95 9.50
CA THR A 272 -10.62 -10.38 8.11
C THR A 272 -9.29 -10.74 7.44
N PHE A 273 -8.23 -9.97 7.70
CA PHE A 273 -6.87 -10.33 7.28
C PHE A 273 -6.44 -11.68 7.87
N ALA A 274 -6.63 -11.88 9.18
CA ALA A 274 -6.33 -13.15 9.82
C ALA A 274 -7.14 -14.31 9.23
N ALA A 275 -8.42 -14.09 8.89
CA ALA A 275 -9.29 -15.09 8.30
C ALA A 275 -8.77 -15.59 6.95
N LEU A 276 -8.26 -14.71 6.09
CA LEU A 276 -7.64 -15.12 4.82
C LEU A 276 -6.53 -16.15 5.08
N PHE A 277 -5.55 -15.82 5.91
CA PHE A 277 -4.43 -16.73 6.17
C PHE A 277 -4.85 -17.96 6.97
N LEU A 278 -5.79 -17.85 7.91
CA LEU A 278 -6.23 -18.99 8.73
C LEU A 278 -7.02 -20.02 7.91
N PHE A 279 -7.97 -19.57 7.08
CA PHE A 279 -8.82 -20.48 6.29
C PHE A 279 -8.13 -20.99 5.02
N THR A 280 -7.08 -20.30 4.55
CA THR A 280 -6.26 -20.77 3.43
C THR A 280 -4.95 -21.40 3.89
N TYR A 281 -4.81 -21.67 5.19
CA TYR A 281 -3.70 -22.47 5.70
C TYR A 281 -3.89 -23.94 5.26
N PRO A 282 -2.84 -24.62 4.79
CA PRO A 282 -2.91 -26.02 4.35
C PRO A 282 -2.98 -26.95 5.58
N TRP A 283 -4.15 -27.04 6.20
CA TRP A 283 -4.37 -27.84 7.41
C TRP A 283 -4.36 -29.35 7.12
N ASN A 284 -3.78 -30.12 8.04
CA ASN A 284 -3.67 -31.58 7.93
C ASN A 284 -5.02 -32.32 7.87
N PHE A 285 -6.13 -31.67 8.24
CA PHE A 285 -7.46 -32.27 8.16
C PHE A 285 -8.10 -32.16 6.77
N LEU A 286 -7.49 -31.41 5.84
CA LEU A 286 -8.00 -31.29 4.47
C LEU A 286 -7.83 -32.63 3.73
N PRO A 287 -8.85 -33.06 2.97
CA PRO A 287 -8.94 -34.44 2.47
C PRO A 287 -8.01 -34.74 1.29
N SER A 288 -7.59 -33.72 0.56
CA SER A 288 -6.82 -33.83 -0.69
C SER A 288 -5.44 -33.18 -0.52
N ASN A 289 -4.41 -33.83 -1.04
CA ASN A 289 -3.08 -33.24 -1.17
C ASN A 289 -2.92 -32.51 -2.50
N VAL A 290 -1.91 -31.65 -2.59
CA VAL A 290 -1.55 -30.96 -3.83
C VAL A 290 -1.17 -31.96 -4.92
N GLU A 291 -1.52 -31.67 -6.16
CA GLU A 291 -1.12 -32.50 -7.30
C GLU A 291 0.37 -32.27 -7.60
N ILE A 292 1.09 -33.35 -7.90
CA ILE A 292 2.51 -33.28 -8.27
C ILE A 292 2.59 -32.90 -9.76
N SER A 293 3.45 -31.93 -10.08
CA SER A 293 3.72 -31.53 -11.46
C SER A 293 4.38 -32.68 -12.24
N TYR A 294 3.80 -33.04 -13.40
CA TYR A 294 4.34 -34.04 -14.32
C TYR A 294 5.01 -33.38 -15.53
N ASN A 295 6.12 -33.95 -16.01
CA ASN A 295 6.81 -33.58 -17.26
C ASN A 295 7.17 -32.08 -17.40
N GLY A 296 7.52 -31.40 -16.30
CA GLY A 296 7.90 -29.99 -16.35
C GLY A 296 6.73 -29.03 -16.56
N SER A 297 5.50 -29.48 -16.28
CA SER A 297 4.31 -28.61 -16.22
C SER A 297 4.47 -27.51 -15.17
N ASP A 298 4.00 -26.32 -15.49
CA ASP A 298 3.94 -25.19 -14.52
C ASP A 298 2.83 -25.40 -13.45
N ALA A 299 1.90 -26.33 -13.68
CA ALA A 299 0.80 -26.63 -12.77
C ALA A 299 1.19 -27.68 -11.71
N GLY A 300 0.80 -27.44 -10.46
CA GLY A 300 1.02 -28.33 -9.32
C GLY A 300 2.35 -28.12 -8.59
N CYS A 301 2.66 -29.02 -7.66
CA CYS A 301 3.88 -28.98 -6.86
C CYS A 301 5.04 -29.66 -7.59
N ALA A 302 6.13 -28.91 -7.81
CA ALA A 302 7.35 -29.44 -8.40
C ALA A 302 8.14 -30.32 -7.40
N ALA A 303 7.75 -31.60 -7.25
CA ALA A 303 8.40 -32.53 -6.33
C ALA A 303 9.89 -32.78 -6.64
N TYR A 304 10.32 -32.56 -7.89
CA TYR A 304 11.74 -32.59 -8.27
C TYR A 304 12.56 -31.44 -7.65
N ARG A 305 11.90 -30.34 -7.28
CA ARG A 305 12.52 -29.12 -6.71
C ARG A 305 12.29 -29.00 -5.21
N PHE A 306 11.16 -29.51 -4.73
CA PHE A 306 10.70 -29.31 -3.35
C PHE A 306 10.40 -30.64 -2.66
N ASN A 307 11.00 -30.84 -1.48
CA ASN A 307 10.84 -32.06 -0.67
C ASN A 307 9.58 -32.08 0.19
N TRP A 308 8.81 -31.00 0.23
CA TRP A 308 7.62 -30.84 1.06
C TRP A 308 6.30 -31.06 0.30
N CYS A 309 6.35 -31.41 -1.01
CA CYS A 309 5.16 -31.57 -1.84
C CYS A 309 4.24 -32.72 -1.38
N ASP A 310 4.79 -33.88 -1.05
CA ASP A 310 4.01 -35.12 -0.84
C ASP A 310 3.06 -35.06 0.37
N GLN A 311 3.39 -34.21 1.34
CA GLN A 311 2.66 -34.06 2.60
C GLN A 311 1.84 -32.77 2.68
N LEU A 312 1.74 -32.01 1.58
CA LEU A 312 1.09 -30.70 1.59
C LEU A 312 -0.41 -30.83 1.23
N PRO A 313 -1.32 -30.49 2.15
CA PRO A 313 -2.75 -30.47 1.86
C PRO A 313 -3.12 -29.34 0.89
N ALA A 314 -4.00 -29.64 -0.07
CA ALA A 314 -4.49 -28.68 -1.06
C ALA A 314 -5.60 -27.80 -0.48
N VAL A 315 -5.54 -26.50 -0.79
CA VAL A 315 -6.54 -25.51 -0.40
C VAL A 315 -7.49 -25.26 -1.57
N SER A 316 -8.77 -25.01 -1.30
CA SER A 316 -9.75 -24.73 -2.35
C SER A 316 -9.64 -23.31 -2.90
N PRO A 317 -9.64 -23.11 -4.24
CA PRO A 317 -9.65 -21.78 -4.85
C PRO A 317 -10.93 -21.00 -4.49
N TRP A 318 -12.03 -21.71 -4.24
CA TRP A 318 -13.32 -21.14 -3.82
C TRP A 318 -13.31 -20.59 -2.40
N VAL A 319 -12.29 -20.91 -1.61
CA VAL A 319 -12.05 -20.28 -0.29
C VAL A 319 -11.07 -19.11 -0.45
N TYR A 320 -9.99 -19.32 -1.20
CA TYR A 320 -8.92 -18.33 -1.36
C TYR A 320 -9.37 -17.04 -2.06
N TYR A 321 -9.97 -17.12 -3.25
CA TYR A 321 -10.28 -15.91 -4.02
C TYR A 321 -11.39 -15.04 -3.41
N PRO A 322 -12.48 -15.60 -2.85
CA PRO A 322 -13.46 -14.78 -2.13
C PRO A 322 -12.87 -14.09 -0.91
N LEU A 323 -12.03 -14.78 -0.12
CA LEU A 323 -11.33 -14.16 1.02
C LEU A 323 -10.31 -13.12 0.57
N TYR A 324 -9.61 -13.35 -0.54
CA TYR A 324 -8.72 -12.37 -1.17
C TYR A 324 -9.49 -11.09 -1.48
N VAL A 325 -10.63 -11.19 -2.18
CA VAL A 325 -11.43 -10.04 -2.59
C VAL A 325 -12.01 -9.31 -1.37
N LEU A 326 -12.44 -10.07 -0.35
CA LEU A 326 -12.91 -9.51 0.91
C LEU A 326 -11.81 -8.75 1.66
N VAL A 327 -10.59 -9.31 1.73
CA VAL A 327 -9.46 -8.65 2.40
C VAL A 327 -8.99 -7.42 1.62
N PHE A 328 -8.63 -7.58 0.35
CA PHE A 328 -7.96 -6.53 -0.42
C PHE A 328 -8.92 -5.49 -1.00
N GLY A 329 -10.21 -5.82 -1.12
CA GLY A 329 -11.25 -4.86 -1.52
C GLY A 329 -11.87 -4.15 -0.33
N LEU A 330 -12.45 -4.91 0.61
CA LEU A 330 -13.22 -4.37 1.73
C LEU A 330 -12.32 -4.00 2.92
N ALA A 331 -11.60 -4.97 3.49
CA ALA A 331 -10.87 -4.78 4.75
C ALA A 331 -9.73 -3.77 4.61
N VAL A 332 -8.96 -3.79 3.50
CA VAL A 332 -7.91 -2.79 3.21
C VAL A 332 -8.48 -1.39 3.16
N SER A 333 -9.63 -1.20 2.50
CA SER A 333 -10.24 0.10 2.32
C SER A 333 -10.76 0.66 3.65
N ILE A 334 -11.45 -0.16 4.44
CA ILE A 334 -11.92 0.20 5.79
C ILE A 334 -10.73 0.48 6.72
N MET A 335 -9.68 -0.34 6.66
CA MET A 335 -8.48 -0.17 7.49
C MET A 335 -7.72 1.11 7.15
N ASN A 336 -7.60 1.47 5.85
CA ASN A 336 -7.01 2.75 5.45
C ASN A 336 -7.77 3.94 6.04
N ILE A 337 -9.11 3.95 5.97
CA ILE A 337 -9.91 5.03 6.53
C ILE A 337 -9.75 5.08 8.05
N SER A 338 -9.99 3.96 8.72
CA SER A 338 -10.02 3.88 10.18
C SER A 338 -8.67 4.19 10.81
N VAL A 339 -7.61 3.49 10.40
CA VAL A 339 -6.27 3.61 11.02
C VAL A 339 -5.65 4.98 10.74
N ILE A 340 -5.78 5.52 9.52
CA ILE A 340 -5.25 6.86 9.21
C ILE A 340 -6.01 7.94 9.98
N THR A 341 -7.34 7.79 10.12
CA THR A 341 -8.16 8.73 10.90
C THR A 341 -7.80 8.69 12.39
N ILE A 342 -7.74 7.50 12.99
CA ILE A 342 -7.34 7.34 14.40
C ILE A 342 -5.94 7.90 14.62
N PHE A 343 -4.98 7.56 13.75
CA PHE A 343 -3.62 8.08 13.82
C PHE A 343 -3.60 9.60 13.79
N SER A 344 -4.40 10.20 12.90
CA SER A 344 -4.51 11.65 12.79
C SER A 344 -5.17 12.29 14.03
N GLU A 345 -6.20 11.67 14.60
CA GLU A 345 -6.87 12.18 15.79
C GLU A 345 -5.98 12.12 17.04
N ILE A 346 -5.11 11.11 17.17
CA ILE A 346 -4.12 11.03 18.27
C ILE A 346 -3.26 12.29 18.36
N PHE A 347 -2.84 12.83 17.21
CA PHE A 347 -2.00 14.04 17.17
C PHE A 347 -2.83 15.34 17.12
N GLY A 348 -4.12 15.29 16.80
CA GLY A 348 -5.04 16.43 16.81
C GLY A 348 -4.67 17.51 15.78
N SER A 349 -4.62 18.77 16.18
CA SER A 349 -4.22 19.90 15.32
C SER A 349 -2.70 20.15 15.27
N ARG A 350 -1.89 19.29 15.91
CA ARG A 350 -0.43 19.45 15.95
C ARG A 350 0.18 19.21 14.56
N LYS A 351 1.42 19.67 14.36
CA LYS A 351 2.18 19.41 13.13
C LYS A 351 2.41 17.91 12.93
N GLN A 352 1.67 17.28 12.02
CA GLN A 352 1.69 15.82 11.84
C GLN A 352 2.61 15.35 10.69
N GLY A 353 3.31 16.26 9.99
CA GLY A 353 4.13 15.92 8.82
C GLY A 353 5.11 14.77 9.07
N THR A 354 5.99 14.93 10.07
CA THR A 354 6.97 13.88 10.45
C THR A 354 6.29 12.58 10.87
N HIS A 355 5.20 12.64 11.64
CA HIS A 355 4.49 11.46 12.13
C HIS A 355 3.81 10.69 11.00
N GLN A 356 3.15 11.38 10.07
CA GLN A 356 2.61 10.79 8.85
C GLN A 356 3.72 10.24 7.94
N GLY A 357 4.89 10.87 7.95
CA GLY A 357 6.10 10.37 7.31
C GLY A 357 6.55 9.03 7.88
N ILE A 358 6.63 8.90 9.21
CA ILE A 358 6.95 7.63 9.91
C ILE A 358 5.90 6.55 9.62
N PHE A 359 4.62 6.94 9.61
CA PHE A 359 3.52 6.03 9.24
C PHE A 359 3.65 5.50 7.80
N GLN A 360 4.04 6.35 6.84
CA GLN A 360 4.30 5.92 5.46
C GLN A 360 5.59 5.09 5.35
N MET A 361 6.62 5.43 6.14
CA MET A 361 7.88 4.71 6.20
C MET A 361 7.66 3.25 6.62
N SER A 362 6.85 2.98 7.65
CA SER A 362 6.62 1.59 8.10
C SER A 362 5.99 0.73 6.99
N GLY A 363 5.05 1.27 6.22
CA GLY A 363 4.51 0.57 5.05
C GLY A 363 5.59 0.30 3.98
N SER A 364 6.51 1.24 3.76
CA SER A 364 7.60 1.08 2.79
C SER A 364 8.60 0.01 3.22
N ILE A 365 8.89 -0.09 4.53
CA ILE A 365 9.69 -1.18 5.10
C ILE A 365 8.96 -2.51 4.90
N GLY A 366 7.65 -2.58 5.16
CA GLY A 366 6.86 -3.79 4.91
C GLY A 366 6.96 -4.26 3.45
N ARG A 367 6.83 -3.32 2.49
CA ARG A 367 6.98 -3.59 1.05
C ARG A 367 8.38 -4.09 0.67
N LEU A 368 9.42 -3.58 1.33
CA LEU A 368 10.80 -3.98 1.09
C LEU A 368 11.12 -5.37 1.66
N VAL A 369 10.65 -5.64 2.88
CA VAL A 369 11.02 -6.84 3.65
C VAL A 369 10.17 -8.06 3.25
N ALA A 370 8.88 -7.88 2.92
CA ALA A 370 7.98 -8.99 2.64
C ALA A 370 8.49 -9.91 1.52
N PRO A 371 8.85 -9.44 0.31
CA PRO A 371 9.28 -10.33 -0.76
C PRO A 371 10.51 -11.16 -0.39
N ILE A 372 11.45 -10.58 0.37
CA ILE A 372 12.70 -11.25 0.79
C ILE A 372 12.41 -12.36 1.80
N VAL A 373 11.66 -12.03 2.86
CA VAL A 373 11.35 -12.98 3.93
C VAL A 373 10.44 -14.09 3.40
N ILE A 374 9.37 -13.73 2.69
CA ILE A 374 8.35 -14.66 2.25
C ILE A 374 8.88 -15.60 1.16
N SER A 375 9.60 -15.09 0.15
CA SER A 375 10.13 -15.96 -0.91
C SER A 375 11.15 -16.97 -0.37
N THR A 376 11.96 -16.56 0.61
CA THR A 376 12.94 -17.45 1.27
C THR A 376 12.24 -18.53 2.07
N LEU A 377 11.24 -18.16 2.88
CA LEU A 377 10.47 -19.10 3.69
C LEU A 377 9.66 -20.07 2.81
N TYR A 378 9.02 -19.55 1.75
CA TYR A 378 8.24 -20.34 0.81
C TYR A 378 9.10 -21.37 0.07
N THR A 379 10.28 -20.97 -0.42
CA THR A 379 11.19 -21.89 -1.13
C THR A 379 11.69 -23.01 -0.22
N LYS A 380 12.02 -22.69 1.04
CA LYS A 380 12.66 -23.64 1.95
C LYS A 380 11.68 -24.55 2.70
N TYR A 381 10.52 -24.03 3.07
CA TYR A 381 9.56 -24.71 3.96
C TYR A 381 8.15 -24.84 3.38
N GLY A 382 7.95 -24.40 2.13
CA GLY A 382 6.62 -24.37 1.51
C GLY A 382 5.73 -23.27 2.06
N PRO A 383 4.45 -23.24 1.65
CA PRO A 383 3.50 -22.18 1.96
C PRO A 383 3.04 -22.14 3.43
N SER A 384 3.15 -23.25 4.17
CA SER A 384 2.70 -23.34 5.57
C SER A 384 3.42 -22.34 6.49
N VAL A 385 4.73 -22.17 6.32
CA VAL A 385 5.53 -21.28 7.19
C VAL A 385 5.27 -19.79 6.93
N PRO A 386 5.24 -19.29 5.68
CA PRO A 386 4.79 -17.93 5.40
C PRO A 386 3.38 -17.63 5.94
N TRP A 387 2.43 -18.55 5.81
CA TRP A 387 1.08 -18.37 6.36
C TRP A 387 1.08 -18.33 7.89
N ALA A 388 1.85 -19.20 8.55
CA ALA A 388 2.00 -19.19 9.99
C ALA A 388 2.60 -17.86 10.51
N LEU A 389 3.60 -17.32 9.79
CA LEU A 389 4.19 -16.02 10.09
C LEU A 389 3.15 -14.90 10.01
N GLU A 390 2.34 -14.86 8.95
CA GLU A 390 1.27 -13.86 8.77
C GLU A 390 0.23 -13.95 9.90
N ILE A 391 -0.25 -15.17 10.20
CA ILE A 391 -1.19 -15.40 11.30
C ILE A 391 -0.61 -14.90 12.62
N PHE A 392 0.66 -15.20 12.91
CA PHE A 392 1.34 -14.76 14.11
C PHE A 392 1.43 -13.23 14.19
N LEU A 393 1.93 -12.57 13.14
CA LEU A 393 2.12 -11.12 13.12
C LEU A 393 0.79 -10.37 13.23
N ILE A 394 -0.25 -10.81 12.50
CA ILE A 394 -1.59 -10.22 12.59
C ILE A 394 -2.18 -10.41 13.99
N THR A 395 -2.03 -11.59 14.58
CA THR A 395 -2.51 -11.87 15.95
C THR A 395 -1.84 -10.96 16.96
N VAL A 396 -0.51 -10.76 16.86
CA VAL A 396 0.21 -9.81 17.73
C VAL A 396 -0.36 -8.41 17.60
N VAL A 397 -0.62 -7.93 16.39
CA VAL A 397 -1.21 -6.60 16.19
C VAL A 397 -2.62 -6.51 16.75
N ILE A 398 -3.47 -7.53 16.55
CA ILE A 398 -4.81 -7.60 17.16
C ILE A 398 -4.72 -7.52 18.69
N LEU A 399 -3.80 -8.27 19.31
CA LEU A 399 -3.57 -8.21 20.75
C LEU A 399 -3.13 -6.82 21.21
N LEU A 400 -2.27 -6.13 20.46
CA LEU A 400 -1.89 -4.75 20.76
C LEU A 400 -3.11 -3.80 20.71
N TRP A 401 -4.00 -3.96 19.73
CA TRP A 401 -5.26 -3.20 19.68
C TRP A 401 -6.16 -3.46 20.89
N ILE A 402 -6.28 -4.71 21.34
CA ILE A 402 -7.09 -5.09 22.49
C ILE A 402 -6.49 -4.53 23.78
N VAL A 403 -5.19 -4.73 24.01
CA VAL A 403 -4.47 -4.30 25.22
C VAL A 403 -4.48 -2.77 25.34
N PHE A 404 -4.24 -2.06 24.24
CA PHE A 404 -4.17 -0.60 24.24
C PHE A 404 -5.50 0.07 23.85
N ARG A 405 -6.62 -0.65 23.87
CA ARG A 405 -7.96 -0.14 23.45
C ARG A 405 -8.36 1.19 24.06
N LYS A 406 -8.00 1.43 25.33
CA LYS A 406 -8.31 2.67 26.07
C LYS A 406 -7.47 3.85 25.55
N LYS A 407 -6.23 3.60 25.14
CA LYS A 407 -5.33 4.61 24.57
C LYS A 407 -5.62 4.92 23.11
N MET A 408 -6.37 4.05 22.43
CA MET A 408 -6.81 4.21 21.04
C MET A 408 -8.14 4.98 20.94
N ALA A 409 -8.73 5.43 22.06
CA ALA A 409 -9.96 6.20 22.07
C ALA A 409 -9.81 7.47 21.22
N THR A 410 -10.83 7.72 20.41
CA THR A 410 -10.88 8.87 19.50
C THR A 410 -11.58 10.03 20.17
N ALA A 411 -11.17 11.27 19.87
CA ALA A 411 -11.82 12.45 20.42
C ALA A 411 -13.32 12.47 20.12
N ARG A 412 -13.72 11.89 18.98
CA ARG A 412 -15.11 11.73 18.59
C ARG A 412 -15.90 10.74 19.47
N GLU A 413 -15.28 9.67 19.94
CA GLU A 413 -15.92 8.73 20.86
C GLU A 413 -16.04 9.33 22.26
N ASP A 414 -15.06 10.12 22.67
CA ASP A 414 -15.09 10.84 23.96
C ASP A 414 -16.21 11.90 23.94
N GLU A 415 -16.34 12.70 22.87
CA GLU A 415 -17.45 13.64 22.70
C GLU A 415 -18.83 12.95 22.68
N ALA A 416 -18.93 11.77 22.07
CA ALA A 416 -20.17 11.00 22.04
C ALA A 416 -20.52 10.42 23.42
N ALA A 417 -19.52 9.95 24.17
CA ALA A 417 -19.68 9.45 25.53
C ALA A 417 -20.11 10.56 26.50
N GLU A 418 -19.49 11.74 26.41
CA GLU A 418 -19.85 12.91 27.23
C GLU A 418 -21.31 13.33 27.01
N ARG A 419 -21.78 13.39 25.76
CA ARG A 419 -23.20 13.72 25.44
C ARG A 419 -24.20 12.73 26.05
N VAL A 420 -23.83 11.46 26.17
CA VAL A 420 -24.67 10.43 26.79
C VAL A 420 -24.67 10.56 28.31
N THR A 421 -23.61 11.07 28.92
CA THR A 421 -23.56 11.31 30.38
C THR A 421 -24.21 12.62 30.82
N THR A 422 -24.37 13.60 29.93
CA THR A 422 -24.99 14.90 30.22
C THR A 422 -26.49 14.97 29.94
N ASN A 423 -27.06 13.95 29.29
CA ASN A 423 -28.50 13.76 29.08
C ASN A 423 -29.01 12.67 30.00
#